data_AF-A0A1I1FJZ1-F1
#
_entry.id   AF-A0A1I1FJZ1-F1
#
_cell.length_a   1.000
_cell.length_b   1.000
_cell.length_c   1.000
_cell.angle_alpha   90.00
_cell.angle_beta   90.00
_cell.angle_gamma   90.00
#
_symmetry.space_group_name_H-M   'P 1'
#
loop_
_entity.id
_entity.type
_entity.pdbx_description
1 polymer ?
#
loop_
_entity_poly.entity_id
_entity_poly.type
_entity_poly.pdbx_seq_one_letter_code
_entity_poly.pdbx_strand_id
1 'polypeptide(L)'
;MTSKEAAEKWNISKRHVNSLCSQGKIPGAKIVNRRWVIPDDYVYKKEVLQMTEAAINYPRKYVNIGNDGFRTIRNSEYIDKSGLISFMNSCLSTPQKLICVSRPRRFGKSFGAKMLCAYYCKDCDSHELFDDLKIAKDKTFKSHLNNHDVVYLDMTFFISTLKENEDLINKIEMAVIEDLANVFPDVAGDNSLIDAFCKYVSFTGQKIILIIDEWDAPFREFKGNSQVLEKYINLLRSLFKSNFTDRLFDGVYMTGILPIKKYGHESAMSDFYEYSMVEPRPLQEYIGFTENEVVELCKKHSIDFEELKAWYDGYHVGEEHIFNPKSVMESIIRQKLSNYWVKTETYESLRDYIDMNFDGLKDSVIDMIGGASIKVDTNSFQNDLTSMESCDDVLTLLIHLGYLAYDESEETVSIPNDEIKSEFVRAVKKWK
;
A
#
# COMPACT_ATOMS: atom_id res chain seq x y z
N MET A 1 6.84 -2.09 -47.75
CA MET A 1 6.17 -1.09 -46.90
C MET A 1 7.18 -0.19 -46.19
N THR A 2 6.78 1.03 -45.86
CA THR A 2 7.58 1.98 -45.05
C THR A 2 7.49 1.64 -43.57
N SER A 3 8.41 2.17 -42.75
CA SER A 3 8.31 1.99 -41.28
C SER A 3 7.07 2.63 -40.66
N LYS A 4 6.44 3.60 -41.32
CA LYS A 4 5.16 4.17 -40.88
C LYS A 4 3.99 3.23 -41.16
N GLU A 5 3.92 2.69 -42.37
CA GLU A 5 2.89 1.71 -42.76
C GLU A 5 3.00 0.42 -41.95
N ALA A 6 4.23 -0.04 -41.69
CA ALA A 6 4.48 -1.19 -40.82
C ALA A 6 4.05 -0.92 -39.36
N ALA A 7 4.30 0.29 -38.85
CA ALA A 7 3.87 0.69 -37.50
C ALA A 7 2.34 0.66 -37.36
N GLU A 8 1.62 1.19 -38.35
CA GLU A 8 0.16 1.14 -38.40
C GLU A 8 -0.34 -0.31 -38.57
N LYS A 9 0.26 -1.09 -39.48
CA LYS A 9 -0.10 -2.49 -39.73
C LYS A 9 0.11 -3.41 -38.52
N TRP A 10 1.13 -3.14 -37.71
CA TRP A 10 1.53 -3.98 -36.58
C TRP A 10 1.09 -3.45 -35.21
N ASN A 11 0.42 -2.30 -35.18
CA ASN A 11 0.00 -1.59 -33.96
C ASN A 11 1.17 -1.38 -32.97
N ILE A 12 2.34 -0.94 -33.47
CA ILE A 12 3.52 -0.59 -32.65
C ILE A 12 4.09 0.76 -33.09
N SER A 13 4.93 1.39 -32.27
CA SER A 13 5.50 2.70 -32.63
C SER A 13 6.47 2.62 -33.81
N LYS A 14 6.51 3.66 -34.65
CA LYS A 14 7.50 3.80 -35.73
C LYS A 14 8.95 3.72 -35.23
N ARG A 15 9.19 4.15 -33.99
CA ARG A 15 10.50 4.06 -33.33
C ARG A 15 10.89 2.59 -33.07
N HIS A 16 9.94 1.79 -32.59
CA HIS A 16 10.12 0.35 -32.41
C HIS A 16 10.41 -0.33 -33.76
N VAL A 17 9.64 -0.03 -34.81
CA VAL A 17 9.90 -0.57 -36.16
C VAL A 17 11.31 -0.22 -36.66
N ASN A 18 11.75 1.03 -36.51
CA ASN A 18 13.10 1.44 -36.90
C ASN A 18 14.18 0.70 -36.09
N SER A 19 13.94 0.45 -34.80
CA SER A 19 14.85 -0.31 -33.93
C SER A 19 15.00 -1.74 -34.42
N LEU A 20 13.89 -2.43 -34.74
CA LEU A 20 13.90 -3.80 -35.28
C LEU A 20 14.68 -3.90 -36.58
N CYS A 21 14.50 -2.93 -37.49
CA CYS A 21 15.27 -2.87 -38.73
C CYS A 21 16.77 -2.68 -38.45
N SER A 22 17.14 -1.76 -37.55
CA SER A 22 18.55 -1.48 -37.22
C SER A 22 19.26 -2.64 -36.51
N GLN A 23 18.52 -3.45 -35.75
CA GLN A 23 19.02 -4.64 -35.06
C GLN A 23 19.04 -5.89 -35.94
N GLY A 24 18.61 -5.79 -37.21
CA GLY A 24 18.55 -6.94 -38.12
C GLY A 24 17.45 -7.95 -37.81
N LYS A 25 16.48 -7.61 -36.94
CA LYS A 25 15.36 -8.49 -36.54
C LYS A 25 14.30 -8.66 -37.62
N ILE A 26 14.35 -7.88 -38.70
CA ILE A 26 13.46 -7.98 -39.86
C ILE A 26 14.30 -8.38 -41.09
N PRO A 27 14.37 -9.68 -41.43
CA PRO A 27 15.07 -10.16 -42.62
C PRO A 27 14.57 -9.45 -43.88
N GLY A 28 15.50 -8.95 -44.69
CA GLY A 28 15.19 -8.23 -45.93
C GLY A 28 14.85 -6.74 -45.75
N ALA A 29 14.80 -6.22 -44.53
CA ALA A 29 14.71 -4.78 -44.32
C ALA A 29 15.99 -4.08 -44.81
N LYS A 30 15.84 -3.00 -45.58
CA LYS A 30 16.96 -2.25 -46.16
C LYS A 30 16.69 -0.75 -46.17
N ILE A 31 17.76 0.04 -46.23
CA ILE A 31 17.67 1.49 -46.38
C ILE A 31 17.64 1.84 -47.86
N VAL A 32 16.55 2.50 -48.30
CA VAL A 32 16.43 3.09 -49.64
C VAL A 32 16.07 4.56 -49.46
N ASN A 33 16.81 5.46 -50.10
CA ASN A 33 16.58 6.92 -50.00
C ASN A 33 16.44 7.42 -48.55
N ARG A 34 17.34 7.00 -47.66
CA ARG A 34 17.37 7.34 -46.22
C ARG A 34 16.14 6.88 -45.42
N ARG A 35 15.37 5.91 -45.92
CA ARG A 35 14.20 5.35 -45.23
C ARG A 35 14.29 3.82 -45.19
N TRP A 36 13.80 3.24 -44.09
CA TRP A 36 13.64 1.79 -44.00
C TRP A 36 12.51 1.33 -44.92
N VAL A 37 12.84 0.36 -45.77
CA VAL A 37 11.92 -0.41 -46.59
C VAL A 37 11.88 -1.82 -46.06
N ILE A 38 10.68 -2.25 -45.69
CA ILE A 38 10.37 -3.54 -45.08
C ILE A 38 9.65 -4.41 -46.13
N PRO A 39 9.97 -5.71 -46.26
CA PRO A 39 9.25 -6.61 -47.17
C PRO A 39 7.75 -6.66 -46.88
N ASP A 40 6.91 -6.60 -47.91
CA ASP A 40 5.45 -6.50 -47.75
C ASP A 40 4.81 -7.79 -47.19
N ASP A 41 5.47 -8.91 -47.46
CA ASP A 41 5.16 -10.26 -47.01
C ASP A 41 5.70 -10.59 -45.61
N TYR A 42 6.50 -9.70 -45.01
CA TYR A 42 6.98 -9.89 -43.65
C TYR A 42 5.82 -9.79 -42.65
N VAL A 43 5.56 -10.89 -41.95
CA VAL A 43 4.60 -10.96 -40.85
C VAL A 43 5.35 -10.68 -39.56
N TYR A 44 5.13 -9.49 -38.99
CA TYR A 44 5.59 -9.20 -37.65
C TYR A 44 4.84 -10.10 -36.67
N LYS A 45 5.52 -11.14 -36.22
CA LYS A 45 5.13 -11.86 -35.02
C LYS A 45 5.49 -10.93 -33.88
N LYS A 46 4.48 -10.27 -33.31
CA LYS A 46 4.62 -9.77 -31.94
C LYS A 46 5.03 -11.01 -31.16
N GLU A 47 6.27 -11.06 -30.71
CA GLU A 47 6.62 -11.88 -29.56
C GLU A 47 5.81 -11.28 -28.42
N VAL A 48 4.52 -11.61 -28.37
CA VAL A 48 3.91 -11.97 -27.10
C VAL A 48 4.93 -12.97 -26.59
N LEU A 49 5.57 -12.66 -25.48
CA LEU A 49 6.20 -13.72 -24.72
C LEU A 49 5.13 -14.80 -24.58
N GLN A 50 5.21 -15.82 -25.43
CA GLN A 50 4.62 -17.10 -25.11
C GLN A 50 5.44 -17.50 -23.91
N MET A 51 4.94 -17.10 -22.74
CA MET A 51 5.37 -17.67 -21.49
C MET A 51 5.34 -19.17 -21.75
N THR A 52 6.49 -19.81 -21.64
CA THR A 52 6.52 -21.26 -21.67
C THR A 52 5.52 -21.74 -20.61
N GLU A 53 4.87 -22.89 -20.80
CA GLU A 53 3.99 -23.46 -19.75
C GLU A 53 4.70 -23.51 -18.38
N ALA A 54 6.04 -23.60 -18.38
CA ALA A 54 6.88 -23.47 -17.20
C ALA A 54 6.92 -22.07 -16.57
N ALA A 55 6.97 -20.98 -17.37
CA ALA A 55 6.90 -19.61 -16.87
C ALA A 55 5.48 -19.22 -16.42
N ILE A 56 4.44 -19.83 -17.00
CA ILE A 56 3.04 -19.68 -16.54
C ILE A 56 2.84 -20.30 -15.16
N ASN A 57 3.57 -21.39 -14.87
CA ASN A 57 3.45 -22.16 -13.62
C ASN A 57 4.42 -21.74 -12.51
N TYR A 58 5.29 -20.75 -12.72
CA TYR A 58 6.09 -20.21 -11.63
C TYR A 58 5.24 -19.19 -10.87
N PRO A 59 4.97 -19.38 -9.56
CA PRO A 59 4.20 -18.42 -8.79
C PRO A 59 4.95 -17.09 -8.78
N ARG A 60 4.38 -16.09 -9.45
CA ARG A 60 4.93 -14.73 -9.49
C ARG A 60 4.81 -14.12 -8.10
N LYS A 61 5.90 -13.52 -7.63
CA LYS A 61 5.98 -13.04 -6.23
C LYS A 61 5.73 -11.54 -6.10
N TYR A 62 6.04 -10.78 -7.14
CA TYR A 62 6.01 -9.32 -7.12
C TYR A 62 5.31 -8.73 -8.35
N VAL A 63 5.46 -9.34 -9.54
CA VAL A 63 4.88 -8.81 -10.78
C VAL A 63 3.63 -9.57 -11.17
N ASN A 64 2.49 -8.87 -11.30
CA ASN A 64 1.18 -9.43 -11.66
C ASN A 64 0.87 -10.70 -10.83
N ILE A 65 0.89 -10.55 -9.49
CA ILE A 65 0.71 -11.64 -8.52
C ILE A 65 -0.68 -12.30 -8.55
N GLY A 66 -1.57 -11.87 -9.44
CA GLY A 66 -2.90 -12.42 -9.62
C GLY A 66 -3.90 -11.95 -8.56
N ASN A 67 -4.94 -12.76 -8.32
CA ASN A 67 -6.07 -12.40 -7.47
C ASN A 67 -6.31 -13.33 -6.26
N ASP A 68 -5.45 -14.32 -6.02
CA ASP A 68 -5.60 -15.28 -4.92
C ASP A 68 -5.69 -14.60 -3.55
N GLY A 69 -4.90 -13.54 -3.36
CA GLY A 69 -4.91 -12.75 -2.12
C GLY A 69 -6.28 -12.15 -1.81
N PHE A 70 -7.00 -11.63 -2.82
CA PHE A 70 -8.34 -11.09 -2.62
C PHE A 70 -9.43 -12.17 -2.69
N ARG A 71 -9.25 -13.21 -3.51
CA ARG A 71 -10.15 -14.36 -3.57
C ARG A 71 -10.31 -15.05 -2.22
N THR A 72 -9.20 -15.25 -1.49
CA THR A 72 -9.24 -15.81 -0.13
C THR A 72 -9.99 -14.90 0.85
N ILE A 73 -9.89 -13.58 0.71
CA ILE A 73 -10.67 -12.60 1.48
C ILE A 73 -12.17 -12.72 1.13
N ARG A 74 -12.52 -12.77 -0.16
CA ARG A 74 -13.91 -12.89 -0.65
C ARG A 74 -14.57 -14.21 -0.27
N ASN A 75 -13.79 -15.28 -0.04
CA ASN A 75 -14.26 -16.55 0.50
C ASN A 75 -14.60 -16.50 2.00
N SER A 76 -14.40 -15.36 2.66
CA SER A 76 -14.78 -15.11 4.05
C SER A 76 -15.87 -14.04 4.13
N GLU A 77 -16.37 -13.79 5.34
CA GLU A 77 -17.27 -12.66 5.61
C GLU A 77 -16.52 -11.35 5.31
N TYR A 78 -16.91 -10.66 4.24
CA TYR A 78 -16.21 -9.50 3.69
C TYR A 78 -17.11 -8.27 3.71
N ILE A 79 -16.59 -7.16 4.24
CA ILE A 79 -17.21 -5.83 4.17
C ILE A 79 -16.66 -5.08 2.97
N ASP A 80 -17.55 -4.57 2.14
CA ASP A 80 -17.22 -3.95 0.87
C ASP A 80 -16.55 -2.58 1.02
N LYS A 81 -15.24 -2.57 0.75
CA LYS A 81 -14.37 -1.38 0.69
C LYS A 81 -13.92 -1.05 -0.73
N SER A 82 -14.59 -1.60 -1.74
CA SER A 82 -14.22 -1.44 -3.15
C SER A 82 -14.33 0.00 -3.67
N GLY A 83 -15.00 0.90 -2.93
CA GLY A 83 -14.97 2.34 -3.20
C GLY A 83 -13.56 2.95 -3.21
N LEU A 84 -12.60 2.36 -2.49
CA LEU A 84 -11.18 2.73 -2.58
C LEU A 84 -10.65 2.61 -4.01
N ILE A 85 -11.11 1.61 -4.78
CA ILE A 85 -10.73 1.46 -6.20
C ILE A 85 -11.27 2.64 -7.01
N SER A 86 -12.49 3.11 -6.72
CA SER A 86 -13.09 4.25 -7.43
C SER A 86 -12.26 5.51 -7.22
N PHE A 87 -11.81 5.73 -5.97
CA PHE A 87 -10.88 6.81 -5.65
C PHE A 87 -9.56 6.65 -6.41
N MET A 88 -8.93 5.47 -6.33
CA MET A 88 -7.68 5.18 -7.03
C MET A 88 -7.79 5.43 -8.54
N ASN A 89 -8.85 4.93 -9.18
CA ASN A 89 -9.11 5.13 -10.62
C ASN A 89 -9.18 6.62 -11.00
N SER A 90 -9.76 7.46 -10.13
CA SER A 90 -9.84 8.91 -10.37
C SER A 90 -8.48 9.60 -10.31
N CYS A 91 -7.51 9.01 -9.62
CA CYS A 91 -6.16 9.55 -9.46
C CYS A 91 -5.18 9.04 -10.53
N LEU A 92 -5.46 7.91 -11.18
CA LEU A 92 -4.59 7.31 -12.20
C LEU A 92 -4.27 8.29 -13.33
N SER A 93 -3.00 8.32 -13.75
CA SER A 93 -2.49 9.22 -14.79
C SER A 93 -2.69 10.73 -14.51
N THR A 94 -2.95 11.11 -13.26
CA THR A 94 -3.03 12.52 -12.82
C THR A 94 -1.83 12.88 -11.93
N PRO A 95 -1.64 14.16 -11.57
CA PRO A 95 -0.70 14.54 -10.52
C PRO A 95 -0.97 13.89 -9.16
N GLN A 96 -2.21 13.44 -8.88
CA GLN A 96 -2.62 12.84 -7.59
C GLN A 96 -2.35 11.33 -7.49
N LYS A 97 -1.65 10.75 -8.45
CA LYS A 97 -1.47 9.30 -8.56
C LYS A 97 -0.57 8.66 -7.49
N LEU A 98 0.14 9.46 -6.69
CA LEU A 98 1.02 8.98 -5.62
C LEU A 98 0.25 9.08 -4.30
N ILE A 99 -0.26 7.96 -3.80
CA ILE A 99 -1.19 7.92 -2.67
C ILE A 99 -0.56 7.12 -1.53
N CYS A 100 -0.56 7.69 -0.32
CA CYS A 100 -0.16 7.03 0.90
C CYS A 100 -1.34 6.98 1.88
N VAL A 101 -1.71 5.79 2.34
CA VAL A 101 -2.75 5.63 3.37
C VAL A 101 -2.12 5.01 4.61
N SER A 102 -1.88 5.83 5.62
CA SER A 102 -1.32 5.41 6.91
C SER A 102 -2.45 5.11 7.90
N ARG A 103 -2.44 3.89 8.46
CA ARG A 103 -3.47 3.45 9.41
C ARG A 103 -2.94 2.39 10.38
N PRO A 104 -3.54 2.24 11.57
CA PRO A 104 -3.01 1.37 12.61
C PRO A 104 -2.92 -0.10 12.21
N ARG A 105 -2.20 -0.90 13.00
CA ARG A 105 -2.16 -2.36 12.82
C ARG A 105 -3.58 -2.94 12.89
N ARG A 106 -3.87 -3.92 12.04
CA ARG A 106 -5.15 -4.66 11.99
C ARG A 106 -6.37 -3.86 11.49
N PHE A 107 -6.15 -2.68 10.92
CA PHE A 107 -7.15 -1.89 10.18
C PHE A 107 -7.24 -2.26 8.69
N GLY A 108 -7.00 -3.51 8.32
CA GLY A 108 -7.24 -3.98 6.94
C GLY A 108 -6.29 -3.44 5.85
N LYS A 109 -5.08 -2.96 6.19
CA LYS A 109 -4.05 -2.51 5.22
C LYS A 109 -3.84 -3.46 4.04
N SER A 110 -3.40 -4.68 4.35
CA SER A 110 -3.14 -5.72 3.35
C SER A 110 -4.41 -6.18 2.63
N PHE A 111 -5.60 -6.02 3.21
CA PHE A 111 -6.86 -6.31 2.52
C PHE A 111 -7.07 -5.32 1.37
N GLY A 112 -6.88 -4.03 1.65
CA GLY A 112 -6.91 -2.98 0.61
C GLY A 112 -5.87 -3.22 -0.48
N ALA A 113 -4.63 -3.51 -0.09
CA ALA A 113 -3.55 -3.74 -1.06
C ALA A 113 -3.82 -4.97 -1.96
N LYS A 114 -4.27 -6.09 -1.40
CA LYS A 114 -4.64 -7.31 -2.15
C LYS A 114 -5.85 -7.08 -3.07
N MET A 115 -6.83 -6.30 -2.61
CA MET A 115 -7.99 -5.91 -3.42
C MET A 115 -7.55 -5.09 -4.64
N LEU A 116 -6.69 -4.08 -4.45
CA LEU A 116 -6.14 -3.29 -5.56
C LEU A 116 -5.32 -4.15 -6.54
N CYS A 117 -4.50 -5.08 -6.02
CA CYS A 117 -3.77 -6.02 -6.86
C CYS A 117 -4.70 -6.86 -7.73
N ALA A 118 -5.72 -7.47 -7.12
CA ALA A 118 -6.69 -8.30 -7.83
C ALA A 118 -7.50 -7.51 -8.87
N TYR A 119 -7.85 -6.26 -8.57
CA TYR A 119 -8.60 -5.40 -9.48
C TYR A 119 -7.79 -5.03 -10.72
N TYR A 120 -6.55 -4.57 -10.54
CA TYR A 120 -5.76 -4.01 -11.65
C TYR A 120 -5.01 -5.06 -12.48
N CYS A 121 -4.62 -6.20 -11.88
CA CYS A 121 -3.72 -7.19 -12.49
C CYS A 121 -4.26 -7.77 -13.80
N LYS A 122 -3.53 -7.57 -14.91
CA LYS A 122 -3.93 -7.98 -16.27
C LYS A 122 -3.84 -9.48 -16.57
N ASP A 123 -3.06 -10.22 -15.79
CA ASP A 123 -2.78 -11.64 -16.05
C ASP A 123 -3.76 -12.57 -15.30
N CYS A 124 -4.89 -12.08 -14.81
CA CYS A 124 -5.95 -12.87 -14.18
C CYS A 124 -7.34 -12.34 -14.53
N ASP A 125 -8.37 -13.18 -14.36
CA ASP A 125 -9.78 -12.74 -14.42
C ASP A 125 -10.31 -12.59 -12.99
N SER A 126 -10.65 -11.35 -12.64
CA SER A 126 -11.17 -10.97 -11.33
C SER A 126 -12.63 -10.53 -11.38
N HIS A 127 -13.33 -10.64 -12.52
CA HIS A 127 -14.68 -10.07 -12.66
C HIS A 127 -15.66 -10.55 -11.57
N GLU A 128 -15.71 -11.86 -11.32
CA GLU A 128 -16.56 -12.48 -10.28
C GLU A 128 -16.21 -12.06 -8.85
N LEU A 129 -15.02 -11.49 -8.62
CA LEU A 129 -14.64 -11.00 -7.28
C LEU A 129 -15.24 -9.63 -6.95
N PHE A 130 -15.68 -8.89 -7.98
CA PHE A 130 -16.07 -7.49 -7.89
C PHE A 130 -17.48 -7.19 -8.39
N ASP A 131 -18.15 -8.11 -9.10
CA ASP A 131 -19.43 -7.88 -9.78
C ASP A 131 -20.60 -7.56 -8.84
N ASP A 132 -20.54 -8.04 -7.60
CA ASP A 132 -21.51 -7.76 -6.53
C ASP A 132 -21.12 -6.56 -5.64
N LEU A 133 -19.94 -5.96 -5.85
CA LEU A 133 -19.41 -4.87 -5.02
C LEU A 133 -19.78 -3.48 -5.57
N LYS A 134 -19.66 -2.44 -4.73
CA LYS A 134 -19.91 -1.03 -5.06
C LYS A 134 -19.17 -0.59 -6.32
N ILE A 135 -17.91 -1.01 -6.49
CA ILE A 135 -17.09 -0.64 -7.65
C ILE A 135 -17.68 -1.08 -8.99
N ALA A 136 -18.47 -2.16 -9.06
CA ALA A 136 -19.06 -2.62 -10.31
C ALA A 136 -20.01 -1.60 -10.94
N LYS A 137 -20.54 -0.66 -10.14
CA LYS A 137 -21.41 0.43 -10.59
C LYS A 137 -20.63 1.65 -11.08
N ASP A 138 -19.32 1.71 -10.84
CA ASP A 138 -18.49 2.83 -11.25
C ASP A 138 -18.25 2.83 -12.77
N LYS A 139 -18.22 4.02 -13.38
CA LYS A 139 -18.06 4.18 -14.84
C LYS A 139 -16.69 3.73 -15.34
N THR A 140 -15.68 3.77 -14.48
CA THR A 140 -14.30 3.41 -14.78
C THR A 140 -14.01 1.92 -14.53
N PHE A 141 -14.96 1.17 -13.95
CA PHE A 141 -14.81 -0.24 -13.56
C PHE A 141 -14.18 -1.10 -14.66
N LYS A 142 -14.85 -1.16 -15.82
CA LYS A 142 -14.41 -1.99 -16.95
C LYS A 142 -13.15 -1.49 -17.64
N SER A 143 -12.78 -0.22 -17.46
CA SER A 143 -11.60 0.38 -18.12
C SER A 143 -10.30 -0.05 -17.46
N HIS A 144 -10.32 -0.35 -16.16
CA HIS A 144 -9.14 -0.66 -15.38
C HIS A 144 -9.12 -2.08 -14.81
N LEU A 145 -10.28 -2.74 -14.67
CA LEU A 145 -10.35 -4.14 -14.26
C LEU A 145 -9.48 -5.01 -15.18
N ASN A 146 -8.54 -5.73 -14.58
CA ASN A 146 -7.62 -6.65 -15.25
C ASN A 146 -6.89 -6.05 -16.48
N ASN A 147 -6.44 -4.78 -16.39
CA ASN A 147 -5.88 -4.08 -17.55
C ASN A 147 -4.50 -3.44 -17.31
N HIS A 148 -3.87 -3.68 -16.16
CA HIS A 148 -2.59 -3.06 -15.80
C HIS A 148 -1.52 -4.05 -15.38
N ASP A 149 -0.26 -3.63 -15.57
CA ASP A 149 0.87 -4.24 -14.89
C ASP A 149 0.92 -3.77 -13.45
N VAL A 150 0.88 -4.71 -12.52
CA VAL A 150 0.91 -4.46 -11.08
C VAL A 150 2.23 -4.98 -10.53
N VAL A 151 2.94 -4.14 -9.80
CA VAL A 151 4.05 -4.57 -8.94
C VAL A 151 3.62 -4.43 -7.50
N TYR A 152 3.70 -5.52 -6.73
CA TYR A 152 3.37 -5.55 -5.31
C TYR A 152 4.61 -5.83 -4.48
N LEU A 153 4.90 -4.94 -3.52
CA LEU A 153 6.01 -5.05 -2.59
C LEU A 153 5.49 -5.15 -1.17
N ASP A 154 5.77 -6.25 -0.48
CA ASP A 154 5.54 -6.40 0.96
C ASP A 154 6.87 -6.24 1.68
N MET A 155 7.07 -5.09 2.33
CA MET A 155 8.33 -4.79 3.00
C MET A 155 8.58 -5.70 4.21
N THR A 156 7.54 -6.13 4.91
CA THR A 156 7.70 -7.08 6.04
C THR A 156 8.17 -8.44 5.55
N PHE A 157 7.72 -8.88 4.38
CA PHE A 157 8.22 -10.10 3.74
C PHE A 157 9.71 -9.99 3.41
N PHE A 158 10.16 -8.88 2.81
CA PHE A 158 11.59 -8.67 2.53
C PHE A 158 12.45 -8.69 3.79
N ILE A 159 11.98 -8.05 4.87
CA ILE A 159 12.69 -8.02 6.16
C ILE A 159 12.74 -9.41 6.79
N SER A 160 11.61 -10.12 6.85
CA SER A 160 11.52 -11.45 7.48
C SER A 160 12.37 -12.52 6.79
N THR A 161 12.68 -12.32 5.50
CA THR A 161 13.50 -13.24 4.71
C THR A 161 14.94 -12.75 4.49
N LEU A 162 15.30 -11.60 5.06
CA LEU A 162 16.63 -11.01 5.00
C LEU A 162 17.63 -11.86 5.80
N LYS A 163 18.76 -12.22 5.20
CA LYS A 163 19.84 -12.90 5.89
C LYS A 163 20.75 -11.89 6.60
N GLU A 164 21.43 -12.31 7.67
CA GLU A 164 22.23 -11.45 8.56
C GLU A 164 23.25 -10.54 7.84
N ASN A 165 23.79 -10.96 6.70
CA ASN A 165 24.78 -10.20 5.93
C ASN A 165 24.24 -9.68 4.57
N GLU A 166 22.93 -9.74 4.36
CA GLU A 166 22.29 -9.32 3.12
C GLU A 166 21.88 -7.84 3.21
N ASP A 167 22.09 -7.10 2.14
CA ASP A 167 21.62 -5.72 2.03
C ASP A 167 20.15 -5.73 1.59
N LEU A 168 19.30 -5.03 2.35
CA LEU A 168 17.86 -4.98 2.10
C LEU A 168 17.53 -4.46 0.70
N ILE A 169 18.24 -3.43 0.22
CA ILE A 169 17.95 -2.81 -1.08
C ILE A 169 18.37 -3.72 -2.21
N ASN A 170 19.56 -4.31 -2.12
CA ASN A 170 19.98 -5.32 -3.09
C ASN A 170 19.00 -6.48 -3.15
N LYS A 171 18.48 -6.95 -2.00
CA LYS A 171 17.47 -8.02 -1.96
C LYS A 171 16.19 -7.61 -2.70
N ILE A 172 15.67 -6.41 -2.44
CA ILE A 172 14.46 -5.89 -3.08
C ILE A 172 14.68 -5.77 -4.60
N GLU A 173 15.74 -5.09 -5.02
CA GLU A 173 16.01 -4.86 -6.45
C GLU A 173 16.21 -6.18 -7.19
N MET A 174 17.08 -7.07 -6.69
CA MET A 174 17.33 -8.37 -7.34
C MET A 174 16.07 -9.21 -7.43
N ALA A 175 15.32 -9.35 -6.33
CA ALA A 175 14.15 -10.24 -6.31
C ALA A 175 13.03 -9.74 -7.24
N VAL A 176 12.83 -8.42 -7.34
CA VAL A 176 11.82 -7.84 -8.23
C VAL A 176 12.29 -7.89 -9.69
N ILE A 177 13.57 -7.62 -9.96
CA ILE A 177 14.14 -7.72 -11.32
C ILE A 177 14.09 -9.17 -11.82
N GLU A 178 14.42 -10.15 -10.98
CA GLU A 178 14.32 -11.58 -11.31
C GLU A 178 12.88 -11.98 -11.65
N ASP A 179 11.89 -11.53 -10.86
CA ASP A 179 10.48 -11.82 -11.14
C ASP A 179 9.97 -11.10 -12.39
N LEU A 180 10.42 -9.85 -12.62
CA LEU A 180 10.15 -9.10 -13.85
C LEU A 180 10.78 -9.76 -15.08
N ALA A 181 11.97 -10.35 -14.95
CA ALA A 181 12.67 -11.05 -16.02
C ALA A 181 11.91 -12.29 -16.51
N ASN A 182 11.05 -12.90 -15.67
CA ASN A 182 10.16 -13.98 -16.10
C ASN A 182 9.10 -13.50 -17.10
N VAL A 183 8.72 -12.22 -17.03
CA VAL A 183 7.76 -11.59 -17.94
C VAL A 183 8.48 -10.85 -19.08
N PHE A 184 9.68 -10.33 -18.83
CA PHE A 184 10.45 -9.56 -19.79
C PHE A 184 11.97 -9.85 -19.63
N PRO A 185 12.48 -10.91 -20.30
CA PRO A 185 13.85 -11.40 -20.10
C PRO A 185 14.98 -10.39 -20.36
N ASP A 186 14.71 -9.31 -21.10
CA ASP A 186 15.71 -8.27 -21.43
C ASP A 186 16.16 -7.44 -20.20
N VAL A 187 15.47 -7.56 -19.05
CA VAL A 187 15.93 -6.98 -17.77
C VAL A 187 16.77 -7.95 -16.94
N ALA A 188 16.95 -9.19 -17.38
CA ALA A 188 17.76 -10.16 -16.65
C ALA A 188 19.21 -9.67 -16.52
N GLY A 189 19.72 -9.64 -15.28
CA GLY A 189 21.06 -9.15 -14.97
C GLY A 189 21.18 -7.63 -14.80
N ASP A 190 20.05 -6.90 -14.85
CA ASP A 190 20.04 -5.51 -14.38
C ASP A 190 20.27 -5.43 -12.88
N ASN A 191 21.00 -4.40 -12.46
CA ASN A 191 21.32 -4.16 -11.05
C ASN A 191 20.53 -3.01 -10.43
N SER A 192 19.63 -2.38 -11.20
CA SER A 192 18.84 -1.24 -10.73
C SER A 192 17.39 -1.39 -11.13
N LEU A 193 16.50 -1.33 -10.14
CA LEU A 193 15.08 -1.56 -10.34
C LEU A 193 14.44 -0.47 -11.23
N ILE A 194 14.88 0.78 -11.06
CA ILE A 194 14.39 1.88 -11.89
C ILE A 194 14.78 1.70 -13.36
N ASP A 195 15.99 1.21 -13.65
CA ASP A 195 16.44 0.97 -15.02
C ASP A 195 15.67 -0.19 -15.64
N ALA A 196 15.42 -1.26 -14.87
CA ALA A 196 14.61 -2.39 -15.30
C ALA A 196 13.17 -1.94 -15.64
N PHE A 197 12.54 -1.13 -14.78
CA PHE A 197 11.24 -0.53 -15.06
C PHE A 197 11.27 0.40 -16.28
N CYS A 198 12.30 1.23 -16.43
CA CYS A 198 12.46 2.10 -17.60
C CYS A 198 12.51 1.29 -18.89
N LYS A 199 13.29 0.20 -18.93
CA LYS A 199 13.39 -0.70 -20.08
C LYS A 199 12.05 -1.37 -20.36
N TYR A 200 11.42 -1.93 -19.33
CA TYR A 200 10.12 -2.59 -19.43
C TYR A 200 9.06 -1.65 -20.02
N VAL A 201 8.85 -0.49 -19.40
CA VAL A 201 7.85 0.49 -19.83
C VAL A 201 8.16 1.07 -21.21
N SER A 202 9.44 1.27 -21.54
CA SER A 202 9.84 1.72 -22.89
C SER A 202 9.54 0.69 -23.98
N PHE A 203 9.58 -0.60 -23.64
CA PHE A 203 9.29 -1.70 -24.55
C PHE A 203 7.78 -1.94 -24.69
N THR A 204 7.06 -2.04 -23.57
CA THR A 204 5.62 -2.35 -23.55
C THR A 204 4.75 -1.15 -23.89
N GLY A 205 5.22 0.07 -23.59
CA GLY A 205 4.42 1.29 -23.62
C GLY A 205 3.36 1.36 -22.52
N GLN A 206 3.34 0.38 -21.60
CA GLN A 206 2.39 0.31 -20.49
C GLN A 206 3.06 0.77 -19.21
N LYS A 207 2.43 1.71 -18.50
CA LYS A 207 2.86 2.15 -17.18
C LYS A 207 2.47 1.12 -16.12
N ILE A 208 3.17 1.17 -15.00
CA ILE A 208 3.01 0.24 -13.87
C ILE A 208 2.08 0.85 -12.82
N ILE A 209 1.25 0.02 -12.20
CA ILE A 209 0.62 0.32 -10.91
C ILE A 209 1.49 -0.31 -9.82
N LEU A 210 2.10 0.51 -8.97
CA LEU A 210 2.97 0.05 -7.89
C LEU A 210 2.22 0.08 -6.55
N ILE A 211 2.21 -1.04 -5.85
CA ILE A 211 1.57 -1.19 -4.54
C ILE A 211 2.65 -1.56 -3.53
N ILE A 212 2.84 -0.76 -2.49
CA ILE A 212 3.80 -1.01 -1.41
C ILE A 212 3.03 -1.20 -0.10
N ASP A 213 2.97 -2.44 0.40
CA ASP A 213 2.41 -2.76 1.71
C ASP A 213 3.51 -2.67 2.78
N GLU A 214 3.11 -2.13 3.93
CA GLU A 214 3.98 -1.86 5.08
C GLU A 214 5.24 -1.05 4.70
N TRP A 215 5.09 0.00 3.88
CA TRP A 215 6.21 0.81 3.38
C TRP A 215 7.11 1.38 4.50
N ASP A 216 6.53 1.65 5.67
CA ASP A 216 7.22 2.22 6.81
C ASP A 216 7.96 1.16 7.67
N ALA A 217 7.81 -0.13 7.36
CA ALA A 217 8.44 -1.21 8.12
C ALA A 217 9.97 -1.08 8.24
N PRO A 218 10.75 -0.71 7.21
CA PRO A 218 12.18 -0.52 7.37
C PRO A 218 12.54 0.53 8.43
N PHE A 219 11.78 1.63 8.53
CA PHE A 219 12.01 2.68 9.54
C PHE A 219 11.73 2.18 10.95
N ARG A 220 10.78 1.26 11.12
CA ARG A 220 10.44 0.67 12.43
C ARG A 220 11.45 -0.40 12.85
N GLU A 221 11.78 -1.32 11.95
CA GLU A 221 12.59 -2.51 12.26
C GLU A 221 14.10 -2.22 12.28
N PHE A 222 14.57 -1.26 11.49
CA PHE A 222 15.99 -0.85 11.46
C PHE A 222 16.24 0.48 12.17
N LYS A 223 15.42 0.81 13.18
CA LYS A 223 15.57 2.02 14.00
C LYS A 223 17.00 2.15 14.51
N GLY A 224 17.66 3.27 14.21
CA GLY A 224 19.05 3.54 14.59
C GLY A 224 20.12 3.03 13.61
N ASN A 225 19.77 2.29 12.56
CA ASN A 225 20.70 1.88 11.50
C ASN A 225 20.64 2.86 10.31
N SER A 226 21.33 3.99 10.42
CA SER A 226 21.29 5.06 9.41
C SER A 226 21.70 4.59 8.02
N GLN A 227 22.64 3.63 7.89
CA GLN A 227 23.11 3.15 6.59
C GLN A 227 22.01 2.44 5.79
N VAL A 228 21.24 1.56 6.44
CA VAL A 228 20.13 0.84 5.78
C VAL A 228 19.00 1.81 5.44
N LEU A 229 18.67 2.71 6.36
CA LEU A 229 17.60 3.69 6.17
C LEU A 229 17.93 4.68 5.04
N GLU A 230 19.17 5.18 4.97
CA GLU A 230 19.62 6.06 3.88
C GLU A 230 19.51 5.38 2.51
N LYS A 231 19.92 4.11 2.41
CA LYS A 231 19.77 3.34 1.16
C LYS A 231 18.30 3.15 0.78
N TYR A 232 17.43 2.86 1.75
CA TYR A 232 16.00 2.73 1.50
C TYR A 232 15.36 4.03 1.03
N ILE A 233 15.67 5.15 1.71
CA ILE A 233 15.25 6.48 1.28
C ILE A 233 15.73 6.78 -0.15
N ASN A 234 16.97 6.42 -0.49
CA ASN A 234 17.52 6.65 -1.83
C ASN A 234 16.83 5.80 -2.92
N LEU A 235 16.43 4.55 -2.60
CA LEU A 235 15.58 3.75 -3.48
C LEU A 235 14.22 4.43 -3.70
N LEU A 236 13.57 4.87 -2.64
CA LEU A 236 12.29 5.57 -2.74
C LEU A 236 12.42 6.88 -3.56
N ARG A 237 13.49 7.65 -3.35
CA ARG A 237 13.79 8.86 -4.16
C ARG A 237 13.98 8.53 -5.62
N SER A 238 14.71 7.47 -5.96
CA SER A 238 14.94 7.12 -7.37
C SER A 238 13.62 6.77 -8.05
N LEU A 239 12.75 6.01 -7.37
CA LEU A 239 11.44 5.63 -7.88
C LEU A 239 10.48 6.81 -8.05
N PHE A 240 10.42 7.72 -7.07
CA PHE A 240 9.31 8.70 -7.00
C PHE A 240 9.70 10.15 -7.25
N LYS A 241 10.95 10.56 -7.03
CA LYS A 241 11.43 11.94 -7.22
C LYS A 241 12.17 12.16 -8.54
N SER A 242 12.20 11.16 -9.42
CA SER A 242 12.90 11.26 -10.70
C SER A 242 12.00 11.83 -11.80
N ASN A 243 12.61 12.35 -12.87
CA ASN A 243 11.88 12.74 -14.10
C ASN A 243 11.23 11.54 -14.81
N PHE A 244 11.43 10.32 -14.30
CA PHE A 244 10.87 9.08 -14.85
C PHE A 244 9.57 8.69 -14.17
N THR A 245 9.26 9.16 -12.95
CA THR A 245 8.05 8.78 -12.21
C THR A 245 6.79 8.87 -13.07
N ASP A 246 6.64 9.95 -13.82
CA ASP A 246 5.48 10.16 -14.70
C ASP A 246 5.39 9.23 -15.90
N ARG A 247 6.55 8.75 -16.35
CA ARG A 247 6.67 7.82 -17.46
C ARG A 247 6.50 6.38 -16.99
N LEU A 248 6.90 6.07 -15.76
CA LEU A 248 6.90 4.72 -15.22
C LEU A 248 5.55 4.32 -14.63
N PHE A 249 4.92 5.20 -13.86
CA PHE A 249 3.76 4.83 -13.04
C PHE A 249 2.46 5.47 -13.52
N ASP A 250 1.42 4.63 -13.63
CA ASP A 250 0.05 5.09 -13.81
C ASP A 250 -0.55 5.49 -12.46
N GLY A 251 -0.20 4.74 -11.42
CA GLY A 251 -0.54 5.01 -10.03
C GLY A 251 0.39 4.30 -9.06
N VAL A 252 0.55 4.87 -7.87
CA VAL A 252 1.30 4.28 -6.76
C VAL A 252 0.43 4.36 -5.52
N TYR A 253 0.21 3.22 -4.88
CA TYR A 253 -0.46 3.14 -3.59
C TYR A 253 0.51 2.57 -2.57
N MET A 254 0.73 3.28 -1.48
CA MET A 254 1.45 2.74 -0.33
C MET A 254 0.61 2.79 0.93
N THR A 255 0.80 1.81 1.80
CA THR A 255 0.13 1.77 3.09
C THR A 255 1.08 1.32 4.18
N GLY A 256 0.90 1.86 5.36
CA GLY A 256 1.82 1.72 6.48
C GLY A 256 1.16 2.12 7.79
N ILE A 257 1.88 2.02 8.89
CA ILE A 257 1.39 2.49 10.19
C ILE A 257 1.65 3.99 10.31
N LEU A 258 2.90 4.39 10.08
CA LEU A 258 3.35 5.75 10.28
C LEU A 258 3.05 6.61 9.05
N PRO A 259 2.70 7.89 9.28
CA PRO A 259 2.68 8.88 8.21
C PRO A 259 4.10 9.19 7.69
N ILE A 260 4.17 9.87 6.56
CA ILE A 260 5.37 10.30 5.88
C ILE A 260 6.00 11.46 6.64
N LYS A 261 7.29 11.36 6.93
CA LYS A 261 8.07 12.46 7.49
C LYS A 261 8.19 13.63 6.51
N LYS A 262 7.65 14.79 6.92
CA LYS A 262 7.59 16.02 6.11
C LYS A 262 8.94 16.76 6.02
N TYR A 263 9.88 16.53 6.95
CA TYR A 263 11.14 17.26 7.06
C TYR A 263 12.39 16.35 7.11
N GLY A 264 13.54 16.86 6.65
CA GLY A 264 14.82 16.15 6.71
C GLY A 264 15.08 15.21 5.53
N HIS A 265 15.95 14.21 5.75
CA HIS A 265 16.38 13.26 4.71
C HIS A 265 15.24 12.38 4.19
N GLU A 266 14.09 12.30 4.86
CA GLU A 266 12.94 11.49 4.47
C GLU A 266 11.89 12.24 3.62
N SER A 267 12.12 13.53 3.33
CA SER A 267 11.37 14.35 2.34
C SER A 267 11.32 13.77 0.92
N ALA A 268 12.00 12.63 0.70
CA ALA A 268 11.89 11.80 -0.48
C ALA A 268 10.44 11.59 -0.93
N MET A 269 9.50 11.44 0.01
CA MET A 269 8.11 11.10 -0.29
C MET A 269 7.14 12.29 -0.29
N SER A 270 7.63 13.53 -0.31
CA SER A 270 6.75 14.72 -0.19
C SER A 270 5.79 14.96 -1.35
N ASP A 271 5.90 14.21 -2.47
CA ASP A 271 4.94 14.29 -3.59
C ASP A 271 3.72 13.37 -3.39
N PHE A 272 3.72 12.53 -2.34
CA PHE A 272 2.59 11.69 -2.03
C PHE A 272 1.47 12.49 -1.37
N TYR A 273 0.26 12.22 -1.82
CA TYR A 273 -0.97 12.60 -1.13
C TYR A 273 -1.18 11.62 0.01
N GLU A 274 -0.98 12.11 1.23
CA GLU A 274 -1.11 11.33 2.45
C GLU A 274 -2.52 11.42 3.04
N TYR A 275 -3.01 10.28 3.49
CA TYR A 275 -4.25 10.12 4.25
C TYR A 275 -3.94 9.32 5.52
N SER A 276 -4.03 9.97 6.68
CA SER A 276 -3.61 9.41 7.97
C SER A 276 -4.75 9.40 8.98
N MET A 277 -4.51 8.91 10.21
CA MET A 277 -5.51 8.97 11.28
C MET A 277 -5.88 10.39 11.73
N VAL A 278 -4.98 11.36 11.54
CA VAL A 278 -5.23 12.77 11.89
C VAL A 278 -5.76 13.58 10.70
N GLU A 279 -5.40 13.19 9.47
CA GLU A 279 -5.87 13.80 8.23
C GLU A 279 -6.42 12.72 7.27
N PRO A 280 -7.63 12.16 7.51
CA PRO A 280 -8.09 10.97 6.78
C PRO A 280 -8.86 11.26 5.49
N ARG A 281 -9.33 12.49 5.27
CA ARG A 281 -10.25 12.81 4.16
C ARG A 281 -9.57 12.75 2.80
N PRO A 282 -10.21 12.19 1.74
CA PRO A 282 -11.59 11.70 1.70
C PRO A 282 -11.71 10.18 1.94
N LEU A 283 -10.68 9.53 2.50
CA LEU A 283 -10.61 8.07 2.60
C LEU A 283 -11.07 7.51 3.94
N GLN A 284 -11.69 8.33 4.81
CA GLN A 284 -12.03 7.91 6.17
C GLN A 284 -12.86 6.62 6.24
N GLU A 285 -13.83 6.46 5.32
CA GLU A 285 -14.71 5.28 5.29
C GLU A 285 -13.97 3.98 4.93
N TYR A 286 -12.76 4.05 4.37
CA TYR A 286 -11.97 2.89 3.97
C TYR A 286 -10.90 2.48 5.00
N ILE A 287 -10.71 3.27 6.06
CA ILE A 287 -9.69 3.01 7.08
C ILE A 287 -10.05 1.80 7.95
N GLY A 288 -11.29 1.69 8.40
CA GLY A 288 -11.81 0.55 9.18
C GLY A 288 -13.27 0.23 8.84
N PHE A 289 -14.03 -0.30 9.79
CA PHE A 289 -15.47 -0.54 9.58
C PHE A 289 -16.28 0.65 10.08
N THR A 290 -17.24 1.12 9.29
CA THR A 290 -18.14 2.19 9.71
C THR A 290 -19.22 1.65 10.63
N GLU A 291 -19.84 2.53 11.41
CA GLU A 291 -20.96 2.15 12.28
C GLU A 291 -22.05 1.37 11.53
N ASN A 292 -22.45 1.85 10.34
CA ASN A 292 -23.48 1.21 9.52
C ASN A 292 -23.11 -0.23 9.14
N GLU A 293 -21.85 -0.46 8.74
CA GLU A 293 -21.36 -1.80 8.38
C GLU A 293 -21.36 -2.74 9.59
N VAL A 294 -21.00 -2.22 10.77
CA VAL A 294 -21.01 -3.00 12.02
C VAL A 294 -22.44 -3.31 12.47
N VAL A 295 -23.37 -2.37 12.33
CA VAL A 295 -24.81 -2.60 12.58
C VAL A 295 -25.35 -3.72 11.70
N GLU A 296 -24.98 -3.75 10.42
CA GLU A 296 -25.38 -4.82 9.49
C GLU A 296 -24.77 -6.17 9.88
N LEU A 297 -23.49 -6.22 10.27
CA LEU A 297 -22.85 -7.43 10.79
C LEU A 297 -23.52 -7.94 12.06
N CYS A 298 -23.80 -7.07 13.02
CA CYS A 298 -24.49 -7.42 14.25
C CYS A 298 -25.87 -8.02 13.99
N LYS A 299 -26.65 -7.43 13.07
CA LYS A 299 -27.95 -7.97 12.65
C LYS A 299 -27.80 -9.35 12.01
N LYS A 300 -26.82 -9.53 11.12
CA LYS A 300 -26.57 -10.81 10.42
C LYS A 300 -26.18 -11.93 11.38
N HIS A 301 -25.39 -11.63 12.41
CA HIS A 301 -24.86 -12.61 13.35
C HIS A 301 -25.59 -12.66 14.70
N SER A 302 -26.66 -11.87 14.88
CA SER A 302 -27.43 -11.79 16.13
C SER A 302 -26.58 -11.40 17.35
N ILE A 303 -25.70 -10.42 17.17
CA ILE A 303 -24.86 -9.86 18.24
C ILE A 303 -25.46 -8.53 18.69
N ASP A 304 -25.38 -8.24 19.99
CA ASP A 304 -25.79 -6.95 20.52
C ASP A 304 -24.82 -5.85 20.05
N PHE A 305 -25.35 -4.91 19.28
CA PHE A 305 -24.58 -3.80 18.75
C PHE A 305 -24.06 -2.87 19.85
N GLU A 306 -24.83 -2.61 20.91
CA GLU A 306 -24.40 -1.70 21.98
C GLU A 306 -23.24 -2.29 22.78
N GLU A 307 -23.28 -3.61 23.03
CA GLU A 307 -22.19 -4.31 23.71
C GLU A 307 -20.91 -4.31 22.85
N LEU A 308 -21.05 -4.56 21.54
CA LEU A 308 -19.92 -4.52 20.60
C LEU A 308 -19.36 -3.10 20.43
N LYS A 309 -20.23 -2.09 20.40
CA LYS A 309 -19.87 -0.67 20.34
C LYS A 309 -19.00 -0.26 21.52
N ALA A 310 -19.39 -0.60 22.74
CA ALA A 310 -18.57 -0.32 23.93
C ALA A 310 -17.16 -0.93 23.86
N TRP A 311 -17.02 -2.11 23.23
CA TRP A 311 -15.75 -2.81 23.14
C TRP A 311 -14.83 -2.35 22.00
N TYR A 312 -15.38 -1.94 20.86
CA TYR A 312 -14.58 -1.77 19.62
C TYR A 312 -14.82 -0.47 18.83
N ASP A 313 -15.77 0.38 19.23
CA ASP A 313 -15.96 1.73 18.66
C ASP A 313 -14.98 2.73 19.28
N GLY A 314 -15.04 4.00 18.88
CA GLY A 314 -14.41 5.12 19.57
C GLY A 314 -13.33 5.81 18.77
N TYR A 315 -13.00 5.33 17.57
CA TYR A 315 -12.13 6.08 16.66
C TYR A 315 -12.98 7.04 15.82
N HIS A 316 -12.77 8.34 16.05
CA HIS A 316 -13.29 9.40 15.20
C HIS A 316 -12.28 9.63 14.08
N VAL A 317 -12.67 9.31 12.84
CA VAL A 317 -11.79 9.43 11.68
C VAL A 317 -12.50 10.32 10.66
N GLY A 318 -12.16 11.61 10.67
CA GLY A 318 -12.95 12.62 9.97
C GLY A 318 -14.34 12.73 10.60
N GLU A 319 -15.39 12.47 9.82
CA GLU A 319 -16.79 12.50 10.30
C GLU A 319 -17.35 11.11 10.61
N GLU A 320 -16.53 10.06 10.49
CA GLU A 320 -16.96 8.67 10.63
C GLU A 320 -16.54 8.09 11.98
N HIS A 321 -17.45 7.34 12.59
CA HIS A 321 -17.14 6.40 13.66
C HIS A 321 -16.57 5.11 13.06
N ILE A 322 -15.31 4.83 13.37
CA ILE A 322 -14.58 3.69 12.82
C ILE A 322 -14.30 2.66 13.90
N PHE A 323 -14.63 1.41 13.58
CA PHE A 323 -14.36 0.24 14.40
C PHE A 323 -13.13 -0.49 13.89
N ASN A 324 -12.42 -1.15 14.82
CA ASN A 324 -11.30 -2.02 14.46
C ASN A 324 -11.80 -3.27 13.71
N PRO A 325 -11.47 -3.46 12.42
CA PRO A 325 -11.98 -4.58 11.64
C PRO A 325 -11.62 -5.94 12.22
N LYS A 326 -10.40 -6.12 12.72
CA LYS A 326 -9.95 -7.41 13.24
C LYS A 326 -10.69 -7.78 14.52
N SER A 327 -10.87 -6.83 15.44
CA SER A 327 -11.57 -7.08 16.69
C SER A 327 -13.04 -7.40 16.46
N VAL A 328 -13.72 -6.63 15.59
CA VAL A 328 -15.11 -6.91 15.19
C VAL A 328 -15.23 -8.31 14.60
N MET A 329 -14.40 -8.66 13.60
CA MET A 329 -14.49 -9.97 12.95
C MET A 329 -14.14 -11.14 13.89
N GLU A 330 -13.12 -11.02 14.74
CA GLU A 330 -12.80 -12.06 15.72
C GLU A 330 -13.92 -12.25 16.74
N SER A 331 -14.58 -11.16 17.15
CA SER A 331 -15.70 -11.24 18.09
C SER A 331 -16.90 -11.98 17.50
N ILE A 332 -17.18 -11.76 16.22
CA ILE A 332 -18.23 -12.46 15.46
C ILE A 332 -17.89 -13.96 15.36
N ILE A 333 -16.68 -14.28 14.92
CA ILE A 333 -16.24 -15.67 14.72
C ILE A 333 -16.24 -16.45 16.04
N ARG A 334 -15.82 -15.82 17.14
CA ARG A 334 -15.69 -16.46 18.46
C ARG A 334 -16.95 -16.35 19.31
N GLN A 335 -17.93 -15.55 18.88
CA GLN A 335 -19.12 -15.19 19.65
C GLN A 335 -18.76 -14.71 21.06
N LYS A 336 -17.73 -13.86 21.15
CA LYS A 336 -17.20 -13.38 22.42
C LYS A 336 -16.58 -12.00 22.23
N LEU A 337 -16.87 -11.08 23.13
CA LEU A 337 -16.14 -9.81 23.26
C LEU A 337 -14.89 -10.02 24.13
N SER A 338 -13.75 -9.59 23.63
CA SER A 338 -12.43 -9.77 24.26
C SER A 338 -11.38 -8.90 23.56
N ASN A 339 -10.17 -8.85 24.14
CA ASN A 339 -9.00 -8.23 23.52
C ASN A 339 -8.49 -9.08 22.34
N TYR A 340 -8.76 -8.65 21.11
CA TYR A 340 -8.37 -9.23 19.83
C TYR A 340 -7.38 -8.38 19.02
N TRP A 341 -7.16 -7.12 19.39
CA TRP A 341 -6.26 -6.19 18.72
C TRP A 341 -4.81 -6.32 19.18
N VAL A 342 -4.57 -6.68 20.45
CA VAL A 342 -3.21 -6.68 21.03
C VAL A 342 -2.72 -8.10 21.28
N LYS A 343 -1.49 -8.39 20.85
CA LYS A 343 -0.68 -9.55 21.30
C LYS A 343 0.61 -9.01 21.93
N THR A 344 1.36 -9.86 22.63
CA THR A 344 2.48 -9.51 23.53
C THR A 344 3.48 -8.44 23.05
N GLU A 345 3.85 -8.41 21.77
CA GLU A 345 4.84 -7.46 21.24
C GLU A 345 4.34 -6.00 21.18
N THR A 346 3.06 -5.76 20.94
CA THR A 346 2.49 -4.39 20.88
C THR A 346 2.40 -3.73 22.26
N TYR A 347 2.36 -4.54 23.33
CA TYR A 347 2.30 -4.04 24.71
C TYR A 347 3.63 -3.43 25.19
N GLU A 348 4.76 -4.03 24.81
CA GLU A 348 6.08 -3.53 25.25
C GLU A 348 6.36 -2.16 24.65
N SER A 349 5.99 -1.94 23.38
CA SER A 349 6.14 -0.63 22.73
C SER A 349 5.27 0.46 23.37
N LEU A 350 4.00 0.18 23.72
CA LEU A 350 3.13 1.16 24.38
C LEU A 350 3.74 1.66 25.69
N ARG A 351 4.27 0.74 26.50
CA ARG A 351 4.88 1.10 27.78
C ARG A 351 6.09 2.00 27.60
N ASP A 352 6.98 1.65 26.68
CA ASP A 352 8.22 2.41 26.45
C ASP A 352 7.93 3.88 26.12
N TYR A 353 6.88 4.14 25.33
CA TYR A 353 6.45 5.50 25.02
C TYR A 353 5.87 6.24 26.22
N ILE A 354 5.01 5.58 27.01
CA ILE A 354 4.43 6.24 28.19
C ILE A 354 5.49 6.47 29.29
N ASP A 355 6.46 5.57 29.42
CA ASP A 355 7.55 5.68 30.39
C ASP A 355 8.53 6.83 30.08
N MET A 356 8.50 7.41 28.86
CA MET A 356 9.20 8.66 28.55
C MET A 356 8.74 9.82 29.46
N ASN A 357 7.45 9.80 29.85
CA ASN A 357 6.83 10.71 30.82
C ASN A 357 7.11 12.22 30.58
N PHE A 358 7.15 12.65 29.32
CA PHE A 358 7.25 14.07 28.97
C PHE A 358 6.07 14.84 29.56
N ASP A 359 6.33 15.97 30.22
CA ASP A 359 5.34 16.94 30.71
C ASP A 359 4.09 16.34 31.41
N GLY A 360 4.26 15.29 32.21
CA GLY A 360 3.14 14.65 32.92
C GLY A 360 2.27 13.75 32.05
N LEU A 361 2.82 13.19 30.96
CA LEU A 361 2.15 12.20 30.10
C LEU A 361 1.51 11.06 30.90
N LYS A 362 2.15 10.60 31.99
CA LYS A 362 1.56 9.57 32.86
C LYS A 362 0.27 10.01 33.53
N ASP A 363 0.20 11.26 33.99
CA ASP A 363 -1.00 11.83 34.60
C ASP A 363 -2.11 11.96 33.54
N SER A 364 -1.76 12.46 32.34
CA SER A 364 -2.68 12.52 31.18
C SER A 364 -3.24 11.14 30.82
N VAL A 365 -2.41 10.09 30.85
CA VAL A 365 -2.85 8.70 30.65
C VAL A 365 -3.80 8.23 31.74
N ILE A 366 -3.54 8.57 33.02
CA ILE A 366 -4.44 8.23 34.13
C ILE A 366 -5.80 8.93 33.95
N ASP A 367 -5.80 10.20 33.57
CA ASP A 367 -7.02 10.96 33.31
C ASP A 367 -7.82 10.36 32.15
N MET A 368 -7.16 9.96 31.06
CA MET A 368 -7.80 9.26 29.93
C MET A 368 -8.35 7.88 30.32
N ILE A 369 -7.69 7.13 31.21
CA ILE A 369 -8.27 5.89 31.77
C ILE A 369 -9.56 6.20 32.54
N GLY A 370 -9.61 7.36 33.20
CA GLY A 370 -10.81 7.92 33.85
C GLY A 370 -11.91 8.37 32.88
N GLY A 371 -11.63 8.42 31.57
CA GLY A 371 -12.56 8.85 30.52
C GLY A 371 -12.44 10.33 30.14
N ALA A 372 -11.39 11.02 30.58
CA ALA A 372 -11.11 12.38 30.12
C ALA A 372 -10.57 12.40 28.69
N SER A 373 -10.77 13.53 28.00
CA SER A 373 -10.08 13.85 26.76
C SER A 373 -9.00 14.91 27.02
N ILE A 374 -7.85 14.78 26.37
CA ILE A 374 -6.68 15.64 26.58
C ILE A 374 -6.40 16.42 25.29
N LYS A 375 -6.17 17.73 25.37
CA LYS A 375 -5.76 18.54 24.22
C LYS A 375 -4.40 18.09 23.70
N VAL A 376 -4.23 18.07 22.38
CA VAL A 376 -2.97 17.71 21.73
C VAL A 376 -2.74 18.61 20.52
N ASP A 377 -1.49 19.04 20.31
CA ASP A 377 -1.07 19.63 19.03
C ASP A 377 -0.41 18.55 18.15
N THR A 378 -1.13 18.07 17.14
CA THR A 378 -0.59 17.05 16.24
C THR A 378 0.45 17.59 15.25
N ASN A 379 0.63 18.91 15.14
CA ASN A 379 1.51 19.52 14.14
C ASN A 379 2.99 19.49 14.54
N SER A 380 3.31 19.29 15.82
CA SER A 380 4.69 19.17 16.30
C SER A 380 5.34 17.85 15.88
N PHE A 381 4.52 16.82 15.67
CA PHE A 381 4.98 15.46 15.45
C PHE A 381 5.74 15.31 14.14
N GLN A 382 7.00 14.87 14.24
CA GLN A 382 7.88 14.70 13.08
C GLN A 382 7.66 13.40 12.29
N ASN A 383 6.57 12.66 12.56
CA ASN A 383 6.21 11.44 11.83
C ASN A 383 7.26 10.32 11.89
N ASP A 384 7.98 10.18 13.01
CA ASP A 384 8.92 9.07 13.23
C ASP A 384 8.85 8.50 14.66
N LEU A 385 9.70 7.51 14.98
CA LEU A 385 9.74 6.85 16.31
C LEU A 385 10.91 7.31 17.19
N THR A 386 11.77 8.21 16.71
CA THR A 386 13.08 8.54 17.30
C THR A 386 13.18 9.95 17.84
N SER A 387 12.37 10.88 17.33
CA SER A 387 12.49 12.32 17.58
C SER A 387 11.37 12.86 18.48
N MET A 388 10.95 12.09 19.48
CA MET A 388 9.96 12.57 20.45
C MET A 388 10.59 13.67 21.32
N GLU A 389 10.03 14.87 21.28
CA GLU A 389 10.51 16.03 22.04
C GLU A 389 9.48 16.53 23.06
N SER A 390 8.21 16.12 22.92
CA SER A 390 7.09 16.59 23.75
C SER A 390 6.07 15.50 24.09
N CYS A 391 5.17 15.81 25.03
CA CYS A 391 3.99 14.98 25.30
C CYS A 391 3.11 14.81 24.04
N ASP A 392 2.94 15.90 23.28
CA ASP A 392 2.10 15.92 22.07
C ASP A 392 2.64 14.99 20.97
N ASP A 393 3.96 14.88 20.82
CA ASP A 393 4.57 13.94 19.88
C ASP A 393 4.24 12.49 20.24
N VAL A 394 4.28 12.16 21.53
CA VAL A 394 3.96 10.81 22.01
C VAL A 394 2.47 10.53 21.84
N LEU A 395 1.60 11.47 22.19
CA LEU A 395 0.15 11.32 22.00
C LEU A 395 -0.19 11.15 20.51
N THR A 396 0.42 11.95 19.64
CA THR A 396 0.21 11.87 18.18
C THR A 396 0.71 10.54 17.62
N LEU A 397 1.85 10.04 18.07
CA LEU A 397 2.31 8.71 17.72
C LEU A 397 1.30 7.63 18.15
N LEU A 398 0.76 7.73 19.37
CA LEU A 398 -0.23 6.77 19.87
C LEU A 398 -1.55 6.80 19.08
N ILE A 399 -1.93 7.94 18.48
CA ILE A 399 -3.05 8.02 17.51
C ILE A 399 -2.74 7.15 16.29
N HIS A 400 -1.59 7.34 15.66
CA HIS A 400 -1.20 6.56 14.47
C HIS A 400 -1.00 5.07 14.74
N LEU A 401 -0.56 4.72 15.96
CA LEU A 401 -0.47 3.34 16.41
C LEU A 401 -1.85 2.72 16.72
N GLY A 402 -2.91 3.52 16.81
CA GLY A 402 -4.28 3.10 17.10
C GLY A 402 -4.60 2.95 18.58
N TYR A 403 -3.74 3.45 19.48
CA TYR A 403 -3.97 3.44 20.92
C TYR A 403 -4.85 4.59 21.39
N LEU A 404 -4.84 5.72 20.67
CA LEU A 404 -5.70 6.86 20.97
C LEU A 404 -6.61 7.16 19.79
N ALA A 405 -7.82 7.62 20.10
CA ALA A 405 -8.67 8.29 19.15
C ALA A 405 -8.35 9.79 19.15
N TYR A 406 -8.53 10.42 17.99
CA TYR A 406 -8.32 11.85 17.80
C TYR A 406 -9.62 12.50 17.36
N ASP A 407 -10.04 13.53 18.07
CA ASP A 407 -11.11 14.43 17.64
C ASP A 407 -10.48 15.67 17.01
N GLU A 408 -10.58 15.79 15.69
CA GLU A 408 -10.04 16.92 14.92
C GLU A 408 -10.74 18.24 15.26
N SER A 409 -12.03 18.21 15.61
CA SER A 409 -12.81 19.42 15.87
C SER A 409 -12.47 20.04 17.22
N GLU A 410 -12.22 19.19 18.20
CA GLU A 410 -11.83 19.59 19.55
C GLU A 410 -10.31 19.51 19.76
N GLU A 411 -9.51 19.06 18.79
CA GLU A 411 -8.05 18.85 18.93
C GLU A 411 -7.71 18.08 20.22
N THR A 412 -8.47 17.01 20.50
CA THR A 412 -8.28 16.20 21.71
C THR A 412 -8.04 14.74 21.38
N VAL A 413 -7.38 14.04 22.31
CA VAL A 413 -7.21 12.60 22.31
C VAL A 413 -7.91 11.95 23.48
N SER A 414 -8.37 10.72 23.26
CA SER A 414 -8.98 9.87 24.28
C SER A 414 -8.68 8.40 24.02
N ILE A 415 -8.90 7.55 25.03
CA ILE A 415 -8.86 6.10 24.85
C ILE A 415 -10.19 5.67 24.20
N PRO A 416 -10.16 5.00 23.03
CA PRO A 416 -11.36 4.81 22.21
C PRO A 416 -12.40 3.87 22.84
N ASN A 417 -11.96 2.78 23.47
CA ASN A 417 -12.85 1.72 23.95
C ASN A 417 -12.25 0.88 25.06
N ASP A 418 -13.08 -0.05 25.58
CA ASP A 418 -12.73 -0.95 26.66
C ASP A 418 -11.58 -1.92 26.33
N GLU A 419 -11.43 -2.32 25.06
CA GLU A 419 -10.31 -3.14 24.62
C GLU A 419 -8.98 -2.39 24.81
N ILE A 420 -8.89 -1.14 24.33
CA ILE A 420 -7.68 -0.34 24.45
C ILE A 420 -7.44 0.10 25.90
N LYS A 421 -8.50 0.49 26.61
CA LYS A 421 -8.44 0.88 28.02
C LYS A 421 -7.82 -0.22 28.89
N SER A 422 -8.16 -1.47 28.64
CA SER A 422 -7.58 -2.62 29.34
C SER A 422 -6.06 -2.70 29.19
N GLU A 423 -5.52 -2.32 28.03
CA GLU A 423 -4.07 -2.32 27.77
C GLU A 423 -3.36 -1.15 28.44
N PHE A 424 -3.95 0.06 28.44
CA PHE A 424 -3.43 1.18 29.23
C PHE A 424 -3.40 0.85 30.72
N VAL A 425 -4.48 0.30 31.27
CA VAL A 425 -4.52 -0.15 32.68
C VAL A 425 -3.42 -1.18 32.97
N ARG A 426 -3.15 -2.09 32.03
CA ARG A 426 -2.08 -3.08 32.16
C ARG A 426 -0.68 -2.44 32.07
N ALA A 427 -0.50 -1.41 31.26
CA ALA A 427 0.77 -0.68 31.16
C ALA A 427 1.06 0.06 32.48
N VAL A 428 0.05 0.75 33.03
CA VAL A 428 0.15 1.51 34.29
C VAL A 428 0.38 0.60 35.50
N LYS A 429 -0.29 -0.56 35.61
CA LYS A 429 -0.16 -1.49 36.75
C LYS A 429 1.29 -1.99 37.00
N LYS A 430 2.17 -1.87 36.02
CA LYS A 430 3.59 -2.28 36.14
C LYS A 430 4.54 -1.12 36.41
N TRP A 431 4.04 0.11 36.60
CA TRP A 431 4.81 1.21 37.17
C TRP A 431 5.08 0.88 38.64
N LYS A 432 6.23 0.26 38.88
CA LYS A 432 6.77 0.05 40.22
C LYS A 432 7.73 1.18 40.57
#